data_AF-A0A968TMY4-F1
#
_entry.id   AF-A0A968TMY4-F1
#
_cell.length_a   1.000
_cell.length_b   1.000
_cell.length_c   1.000
_cell.angle_alpha   90.00
_cell.angle_beta   90.00
_cell.angle_gamma   90.00
#
_symmetry.space_group_name_H-M   'P 1'
#
loop_
_entity.id
_entity.type
_entity.pdbx_description
1 polymer ?
#
loop_
_entity_poly.entity_id
_entity_poly.type
_entity_poly.pdbx_seq_one_letter_code
_entity_poly.pdbx_strand_id
1 'polypeptide(L)'
;MNRKLLIEKFMFDKAVEGRGPVYYKSPFMPESVKPIEFSPEKAKALLKKAGWDDKDKNGVLEKTIDGQNREFRFSLLLPNRDSEKYFTLYKEDLKKAGIDMEIKLIEWNTFSKLLDEQKFDAVTLAWAGGSPRMI
;
A
#
# COMPACT_ATOMS: atom_id res chain seq x y z
N MET A 1 5.56 2.52 -3.57
CA MET A 1 5.37 1.38 -4.50
C MET A 1 5.85 1.77 -5.88
N ASN A 2 6.69 0.95 -6.50
CA ASN A 2 7.13 1.08 -7.86
C ASN A 2 6.05 0.55 -8.82
N ARG A 3 5.09 1.41 -9.17
CA ARG A 3 3.93 1.04 -10.00
C ARG A 3 4.34 0.62 -11.41
N LYS A 4 5.33 1.28 -12.01
CA LYS A 4 5.83 0.97 -13.35
C LYS A 4 6.37 -0.46 -13.41
N LEU A 5 7.25 -0.82 -12.47
CA LEU A 5 7.80 -2.18 -12.38
C LEU A 5 6.72 -3.24 -12.13
N LEU A 6 5.72 -2.92 -11.30
CA LEU A 6 4.59 -3.80 -11.05
C LEU A 6 3.78 -4.06 -12.32
N ILE A 7 3.48 -3.01 -13.08
CA ILE A 7 2.71 -3.06 -14.33
C ILE A 7 3.46 -3.89 -15.38
N GLU A 8 4.75 -3.60 -15.57
CA GLU A 8 5.62 -4.33 -16.50
C GLU A 8 5.69 -5.82 -16.14
N LYS A 9 6.04 -6.15 -14.89
CA LYS A 9 6.32 -7.53 -14.47
C LYS A 9 5.09 -8.42 -14.32
N PHE A 10 3.98 -7.86 -13.87
CA PHE A 10 2.83 -8.68 -13.46
C PHE A 10 1.54 -8.38 -14.24
N MET A 11 1.46 -7.23 -14.90
CA MET A 11 0.30 -6.84 -15.70
C MET A 11 0.59 -6.83 -17.21
N PHE A 12 1.83 -7.13 -17.62
CA PHE A 12 2.25 -7.20 -19.03
C PHE A 12 1.89 -5.92 -19.80
N ASP A 13 2.09 -4.76 -19.16
CA ASP A 13 1.76 -3.43 -19.69
C ASP A 13 0.27 -3.20 -20.02
N LYS A 14 -0.63 -4.05 -19.50
CA LYS A 14 -2.09 -3.93 -19.70
C LYS A 14 -2.81 -3.12 -18.62
N ALA A 15 -2.05 -2.46 -17.75
CA ALA A 15 -2.58 -1.63 -16.67
C ALA A 15 -2.00 -0.22 -16.73
N VAL A 16 -2.70 0.74 -16.12
CA VAL A 16 -2.27 2.15 -16.01
C VAL A 16 -1.97 2.50 -14.56
N GLU A 17 -1.06 3.45 -14.36
CA GLU A 17 -0.77 3.94 -13.01
C GLU A 17 -1.99 4.63 -12.38
N GLY A 18 -2.40 4.16 -11.20
CA GLY A 18 -3.46 4.78 -10.42
C GLY A 18 -3.10 6.20 -10.01
N ARG A 19 -4.00 7.14 -10.30
CA ARG A 19 -3.86 8.58 -9.95
C ARG A 19 -4.60 8.95 -8.66
N GLY A 20 -5.57 8.14 -8.25
CA GLY A 20 -6.42 8.39 -7.10
C GLY A 20 -7.43 7.25 -6.90
N PRO A 21 -8.43 7.43 -6.03
CA PRO A 21 -9.43 6.40 -5.71
C PRO A 21 -10.51 6.22 -6.79
N VAL A 22 -10.58 7.14 -7.74
CA VAL A 22 -11.57 7.13 -8.81
C VAL A 22 -11.03 6.39 -10.03
N TYR A 23 -11.91 5.73 -10.79
CA TYR A 23 -11.55 5.13 -12.07
C TYR A 23 -10.97 6.19 -13.03
N TYR A 24 -9.85 5.87 -13.70
CA TYR A 24 -9.08 6.85 -14.46
C TYR A 24 -9.79 7.46 -15.68
N LYS A 25 -10.82 6.79 -16.23
CA LYS A 25 -11.68 7.34 -17.31
C LYS A 25 -13.01 7.91 -16.79
N SER A 26 -13.19 7.98 -15.48
CA SER A 26 -14.38 8.58 -14.89
C SER A 26 -14.42 10.07 -15.21
N PRO A 27 -15.60 10.66 -15.50
CA PRO A 27 -15.74 12.11 -15.61
C PRO A 27 -15.41 12.85 -14.31
N PHE A 28 -15.40 12.13 -13.17
CA PHE A 28 -15.05 12.67 -11.86
C PHE A 28 -13.54 12.61 -11.55
N MET A 29 -12.71 12.10 -12.45
CA MET A 29 -11.25 12.11 -12.29
C MET A 29 -10.67 13.40 -12.89
N PRO A 30 -10.14 14.33 -12.10
CA PRO A 30 -9.54 15.54 -12.65
C PRO A 30 -8.26 15.21 -13.42
N GLU A 31 -8.11 15.77 -14.63
CA GLU A 31 -6.94 15.54 -15.49
C GLU A 31 -5.62 16.02 -14.86
N SER A 32 -5.71 17.02 -13.98
CA SER A 32 -4.58 17.62 -13.27
C SER A 32 -3.94 16.68 -12.24
N VAL A 33 -4.64 15.63 -11.80
CA VAL A 33 -4.12 14.68 -10.82
C VAL A 33 -3.15 13.72 -11.50
N LYS A 34 -1.87 13.82 -11.16
CA LYS A 34 -0.81 12.95 -11.67
C LYS A 34 -0.55 11.75 -10.75
N PRO A 35 -0.08 10.61 -11.28
CA PRO A 35 0.38 9.52 -10.45
C PRO A 35 1.51 9.98 -9.50
N ILE A 36 1.50 9.47 -8.27
CA ILE A 36 2.58 9.72 -7.32
C ILE A 36 3.84 8.99 -7.81
N GLU A 37 4.91 9.70 -8.09
CA GLU A 37 6.17 9.11 -8.53
C GLU A 37 6.78 8.18 -7.48
N PHE A 38 7.48 7.13 -7.94
CA PHE A 38 8.24 6.27 -7.06
C PHE A 38 9.62 6.88 -6.74
N SER A 39 9.84 7.29 -5.49
CA SER A 39 11.15 7.66 -4.97
C SER A 39 11.24 7.31 -3.48
N PRO A 40 12.00 6.26 -3.12
CA PRO A 40 12.32 5.94 -1.73
C PRO A 40 13.02 7.09 -1.00
N GLU A 41 13.82 7.90 -1.72
CA GLU A 41 14.57 9.02 -1.17
C GLU A 41 13.62 10.16 -0.76
N LYS A 42 12.66 10.53 -1.62
CA LYS A 42 11.61 11.50 -1.28
C LYS A 42 10.77 11.00 -0.10
N ALA A 43 10.46 9.70 -0.06
CA ALA A 43 9.73 9.09 1.06
C ALA A 43 10.51 9.21 2.38
N LYS A 44 11.79 8.83 2.40
CA LYS A 44 12.67 9.01 3.57
C LYS A 44 12.73 10.45 4.04
N ALA A 45 12.86 11.40 3.12
CA ALA A 45 12.91 12.82 3.46
C ALA A 45 11.60 13.31 4.12
N LEU A 46 10.44 12.84 3.65
CA LEU A 46 9.14 13.14 4.27
C LEU A 46 9.00 12.49 5.66
N LEU A 47 9.41 11.24 5.80
CA LEU A 47 9.38 10.51 7.07
C LEU A 47 10.28 11.16 8.11
N LYS A 48 11.50 11.56 7.71
CA LYS A 48 12.43 12.32 8.55
C LYS A 48 11.86 13.64 9.02
N LYS A 49 11.22 14.40 8.13
CA LYS A 49 10.49 15.63 8.49
C LYS A 49 9.35 15.38 9.48
N ALA A 50 8.73 14.20 9.41
CA ALA A 50 7.70 13.77 10.35
C ALA A 50 8.26 13.19 11.67
N GLY A 51 9.59 13.19 11.86
CA GLY A 51 10.25 12.75 13.09
C GLY A 51 10.58 11.26 13.15
N TRP A 52 10.55 10.57 12.02
CA TRP A 52 11.01 9.17 11.90
C TRP A 52 12.49 9.13 11.53
N ASP A 53 13.29 8.37 12.25
CA ASP A 53 14.73 8.21 11.98
C ASP A 53 15.17 6.82 12.39
N ASP A 54 16.15 6.23 11.70
CA ASP A 54 16.72 4.91 12.02
C ASP A 54 17.89 5.12 13.00
N LYS A 55 17.58 5.10 14.31
CA LYS A 55 18.52 5.47 15.37
C LYS A 55 19.48 4.34 15.71
N ASP A 56 19.02 3.10 15.61
CA ASP A 56 19.81 1.92 15.96
C ASP A 56 20.52 1.29 14.74
N LYS A 57 20.24 1.79 13.54
CA LYS A 57 20.80 1.35 12.24
C LYS A 57 20.40 -0.07 11.87
N ASN A 58 19.24 -0.54 12.34
CA ASN A 58 18.68 -1.84 11.99
C ASN A 58 17.98 -1.83 10.60
N GLY A 59 17.78 -0.64 10.02
CA GLY A 59 17.14 -0.45 8.73
C GLY A 59 15.63 -0.20 8.78
N VAL A 60 15.03 -0.09 9.97
CA VAL A 60 13.64 0.27 10.23
C VAL A 60 13.61 1.60 10.97
N LEU A 61 12.77 2.54 10.54
CA LEU A 61 12.67 3.84 11.17
C LEU A 61 11.99 3.75 12.53
N GLU A 62 12.43 4.53 13.50
CA GLU A 62 11.74 4.68 14.78
C GLU A 62 11.28 6.11 15.06
N LYS A 63 10.23 6.20 15.85
CA LYS A 63 9.72 7.47 16.38
C LYS A 63 9.21 7.27 17.81
N THR A 64 9.50 8.24 18.67
CA THR A 64 8.90 8.30 20.00
C THR A 64 7.48 8.86 19.88
N ILE A 65 6.49 8.05 20.25
CA ILE A 65 5.07 8.41 20.27
C ILE A 65 4.55 8.07 21.67
N ASP A 66 3.96 9.05 22.36
CA ASP A 66 3.45 8.91 23.73
C ASP A 66 4.49 8.34 24.74
N GLY A 67 5.74 8.78 24.60
CA GLY A 67 6.84 8.34 25.46
C GLY A 67 7.39 6.95 25.15
N GLN A 68 6.84 6.24 24.16
CA GLN A 68 7.28 4.92 23.74
C GLN A 68 8.02 4.97 22.41
N ASN A 69 9.16 4.29 22.30
CA ASN A 69 9.83 4.12 21.03
C ASN A 69 9.04 3.11 20.18
N ARG A 70 8.64 3.50 18.97
CA ARG A 70 7.91 2.64 18.04
C ARG A 70 8.68 2.55 16.73
N GLU A 71 8.94 1.32 16.29
CA GLU A 71 9.38 1.04 14.93
C GLU A 71 8.25 1.33 13.94
N PHE A 72 8.58 1.76 12.73
CA PHE A 72 7.63 1.92 11.64
C PHE A 72 7.32 0.55 11.05
N ARG A 73 6.52 -0.20 11.80
CA ARG A 73 6.02 -1.51 11.43
C ARG A 73 4.50 -1.50 11.36
N PHE A 74 3.95 -2.11 10.33
CA PHE A 74 2.50 -2.31 10.22
C PHE A 74 2.17 -3.60 9.48
N SER A 75 0.94 -4.08 9.69
CA SER A 75 0.42 -5.24 8.99
C SER A 75 -0.60 -4.88 7.92
N LEU A 76 -0.49 -5.55 6.77
CA LEU A 76 -1.43 -5.48 5.66
C LEU A 76 -2.28 -6.75 5.64
N LEU A 77 -3.58 -6.62 5.91
CA LEU A 77 -4.51 -7.73 5.77
C LEU A 77 -4.80 -7.98 4.29
N LEU A 78 -4.60 -9.22 3.87
CA LEU A 78 -4.75 -9.67 2.49
C LEU A 78 -5.77 -10.81 2.43
N PRO A 79 -6.97 -10.61 1.83
CA PRO A 79 -7.96 -11.67 1.71
C PRO A 79 -7.76 -12.58 0.49
N ASN A 80 -6.90 -12.17 -0.47
CA ASN A 80 -6.70 -12.91 -1.72
C ASN A 80 -5.22 -13.15 -2.00
N ARG A 81 -4.84 -14.44 -2.02
CA ARG A 81 -3.47 -14.90 -2.27
C ARG A 81 -2.94 -14.53 -3.67
N ASP A 82 -3.79 -14.45 -4.69
CA ASP A 82 -3.36 -14.12 -6.06
C ASP A 82 -2.72 -12.73 -6.16
N SER A 83 -3.09 -11.85 -5.23
CA SER A 83 -2.58 -10.48 -5.14
C SER A 83 -1.32 -10.34 -4.29
N GLU A 84 -0.89 -11.41 -3.59
CA GLU A 84 0.26 -11.41 -2.69
C GLU A 84 1.55 -10.93 -3.39
N LYS A 85 1.78 -11.38 -4.62
CA LYS A 85 2.96 -11.00 -5.43
C LYS A 85 3.13 -9.48 -5.59
N TYR A 86 2.02 -8.73 -5.69
CA TYR A 86 2.05 -7.27 -5.80
C TYR A 86 2.49 -6.63 -4.48
N PHE A 87 1.98 -7.15 -3.37
CA PHE A 87 2.28 -6.63 -2.03
C PHE A 87 3.65 -7.08 -1.52
N THR A 88 4.19 -8.20 -2.00
CA THR A 88 5.59 -8.57 -1.78
C THR A 88 6.53 -7.55 -2.42
N LEU A 89 6.27 -7.14 -3.68
CA LEU A 89 7.04 -6.04 -4.28
C LEU A 89 6.88 -4.73 -3.49
N TYR A 90 5.67 -4.43 -3.02
CA TYR A 90 5.43 -3.25 -2.20
C TYR A 90 6.18 -3.30 -0.87
N LYS A 91 6.24 -4.47 -0.21
CA LYS A 91 7.02 -4.70 1.01
C LYS A 91 8.50 -4.39 0.79
N GLU A 92 9.09 -4.89 -0.30
CA GLU A 92 10.49 -4.62 -0.62
C GLU A 92 10.73 -3.13 -0.90
N ASP A 93 9.78 -2.45 -1.55
CA ASP A 93 9.87 -1.00 -1.77
C ASP A 93 9.75 -0.17 -0.48
N LEU A 94 8.91 -0.61 0.46
CA LEU A 94 8.77 0.02 1.78
C LEU A 94 10.04 -0.17 2.62
N LYS A 95 10.64 -1.36 2.57
CA LYS A 95 11.92 -1.65 3.25
C LYS A 95 13.03 -0.70 2.78
N LYS A 96 13.08 -0.37 1.49
CA LYS A 96 14.04 0.64 0.96
C LYS A 96 13.86 2.01 1.61
N ALA A 97 12.66 2.34 2.08
CA ALA A 97 12.32 3.58 2.78
C ALA A 97 12.40 3.46 4.32
N GLY A 98 12.80 2.29 4.85
CA GLY A 98 12.89 2.03 6.28
C GLY A 98 11.56 1.71 6.97
N ILE A 99 10.60 1.17 6.22
CA ILE A 99 9.30 0.75 6.74
C ILE A 99 9.19 -0.77 6.67
N ASP A 100 8.85 -1.42 7.78
CA ASP A 100 8.61 -2.86 7.82
C ASP A 100 7.11 -3.17 7.66
N MET A 101 6.75 -3.90 6.61
CA MET A 101 5.38 -4.32 6.36
C MET A 101 5.26 -5.84 6.48
N GLU A 102 4.33 -6.29 7.30
CA GLU A 102 3.95 -7.70 7.40
C GLU A 102 2.70 -7.97 6.53
N ILE A 103 2.76 -8.95 5.63
CA ILE A 103 1.59 -9.38 4.87
C ILE A 103 0.89 -10.47 5.67
N LYS A 104 -0.38 -10.25 6.02
CA LYS A 104 -1.22 -11.23 6.73
C LYS A 104 -2.28 -11.77 5.79
N LEU A 105 -2.00 -12.92 5.19
CA LEU A 105 -3.00 -13.65 4.40
C LEU A 105 -4.06 -14.20 5.35
N ILE A 106 -5.31 -13.74 5.19
CA ILE A 106 -6.43 -14.13 6.05
C ILE A 106 -7.63 -14.55 5.21
N GLU A 107 -8.42 -15.46 5.74
CA GLU A 107 -9.65 -15.92 5.10
C GLU A 107 -10.71 -14.80 5.08
N TRP A 108 -11.59 -14.79 4.06
CA TRP A 108 -12.54 -13.70 3.78
C TRP A 108 -13.49 -13.37 4.93
N ASN A 109 -14.08 -14.35 5.62
CA ASN A 109 -14.98 -14.08 6.74
C ASN A 109 -14.22 -13.45 7.92
N THR A 110 -12.99 -13.91 8.16
CA THR A 110 -12.10 -13.28 9.16
C THR A 110 -11.73 -11.86 8.75
N PHE A 111 -11.40 -11.64 7.48
CA PHE A 111 -11.13 -10.32 6.92
C PHE A 111 -12.32 -9.37 7.09
N SER A 112 -13.52 -9.83 6.74
CA SER A 112 -14.75 -9.04 6.85
C SER A 112 -15.03 -8.64 8.30
N LYS A 113 -14.88 -9.59 9.24
CA LYS A 113 -15.02 -9.30 10.67
C LYS A 113 -13.99 -8.27 11.17
N LEU A 114 -12.71 -8.42 10.80
CA LEU A 114 -11.66 -7.47 11.19
C LEU A 114 -11.88 -6.10 10.56
N LEU A 115 -12.42 -6.04 9.34
CA LEU A 115 -12.80 -4.81 8.67
C LEU A 115 -13.94 -4.11 9.43
N ASP A 116 -15.00 -4.83 9.79
CA ASP A 116 -16.16 -4.30 10.53
C ASP A 116 -15.75 -3.81 11.93
N GLU A 117 -14.88 -4.56 12.60
CA GLU A 117 -14.34 -4.20 13.93
C GLU A 117 -13.24 -3.14 13.88
N GLN A 118 -12.83 -2.69 12.69
CA GLN A 118 -11.71 -1.74 12.46
C GLN A 118 -10.39 -2.20 13.10
N LYS A 119 -10.13 -3.51 13.13
CA LYS A 119 -8.94 -4.14 13.73
C LYS A 119 -7.87 -4.42 12.66
N PHE A 120 -7.28 -3.37 12.12
CA PHE A 120 -6.23 -3.46 11.11
C PHE A 120 -5.37 -2.20 11.08
N ASP A 121 -4.12 -2.32 10.63
CA ASP A 121 -3.30 -1.15 10.28
C ASP A 121 -3.56 -0.73 8.82
N ALA A 122 -3.59 -1.71 7.92
CA ALA A 122 -3.90 -1.52 6.51
C ALA A 122 -4.64 -2.74 5.92
N VAL A 123 -5.48 -2.51 4.91
CA VAL A 123 -6.20 -3.56 4.16
C VAL A 123 -6.12 -3.31 2.67
N THR A 124 -6.33 -4.36 1.89
CA THR A 124 -6.51 -4.28 0.44
C THR A 124 -7.98 -4.50 0.10
N LEU A 125 -8.64 -3.49 -0.47
CA LEU A 125 -10.06 -3.58 -0.83
C LEU A 125 -10.34 -2.83 -2.13
N ALA A 126 -11.18 -3.41 -2.97
CA ALA A 126 -11.69 -2.78 -4.16
C ALA A 126 -13.11 -3.27 -4.43
N TRP A 127 -13.95 -2.39 -4.96
CA TRP A 127 -15.27 -2.74 -5.47
C TRP A 127 -15.21 -2.73 -6.99
N ALA A 128 -15.61 -3.84 -7.62
CA ALA A 128 -15.85 -3.88 -9.06
C ALA A 128 -17.32 -3.56 -9.32
N GLY A 129 -17.62 -2.74 -10.32
CA GLY A 129 -18.99 -2.56 -10.80
C GLY A 129 -19.47 -3.88 -11.41
N GLY A 130 -20.54 -4.46 -10.88
CA GLY A 130 -21.16 -5.65 -11.46
C GLY A 130 -21.59 -5.34 -12.89
N SER A 131 -21.18 -6.18 -13.86
CA SER A 131 -21.76 -6.13 -15.20
C SER A 131 -23.28 -6.27 -15.05
N PRO A 132 -24.10 -5.36 -15.60
CA PRO A 132 -25.51 -5.68 -15.73
C PRO A 132 -25.58 -6.97 -16.54
N ARG A 133 -26.24 -8.00 -16.00
CA ARG A 133 -26.66 -9.14 -16.81
C ARG A 133 -27.52 -8.55 -17.92
N MET A 134 -27.02 -8.52 -19.14
CA MET A 134 -27.89 -8.39 -20.30
C MET A 134 -28.69 -9.67 -20.36
N ILE A 135 -29.94 -9.57 -19.87
CA ILE A 135 -31.04 -10.48 -20.19
C ILE A 135 -31.37 -10.40 -21.67
#